data_AF-A0A6M0RWL9-F1
#
_entry.id   AF-A0A6M0RWL9-F1
#
_cell.length_a   1.000
_cell.length_b   1.000
_cell.length_c   1.000
_cell.angle_alpha   90.00
_cell.angle_beta   90.00
_cell.angle_gamma   90.00
#
_symmetry.space_group_name_H-M   'P 1'
#
loop_
_entity.id
_entity.type
_entity.pdbx_description
1 polymer ?
#
loop_
_entity_poly.entity_id
_entity_poly.type
_entity_poly.pdbx_seq_one_letter_code
_entity_poly.pdbx_strand_id
1 'polypeptide(L)'
;MSLNTKLPTTDMQVTSIRFERELIDKLKTLAGSRGYQSLVREVLWDYVRQHSDDPGFQIQRQQIRAIMAAEAQRRERCALTGVTIEPEEEMWMAFTTDHELVPLSVDSLEID
;
A
#
# COMPACT_ATOMS: atom_id res chain seq x y z
N MET A 1 3.21 -15.12 -1.58
CA MET A 1 1.93 -15.80 -1.88
C MET A 1 0.82 -14.79 -1.63
N SER A 2 0.22 -14.21 -2.67
CA SER A 2 -0.87 -13.25 -2.50
C SER A 2 -2.08 -13.97 -1.91
N LEU A 3 -2.41 -13.67 -0.66
CA LEU A 3 -3.70 -14.01 -0.07
C LEU A 3 -4.74 -13.14 -0.78
N ASN A 4 -5.23 -13.65 -1.90
CA ASN A 4 -6.42 -13.15 -2.58
C ASN A 4 -7.63 -13.59 -1.72
N THR A 5 -7.76 -13.03 -0.52
CA THR A 5 -8.96 -13.16 0.30
C THR A 5 -10.07 -12.46 -0.48
N LYS A 6 -10.80 -13.25 -1.28
CA LYS A 6 -12.07 -12.84 -1.86
C LYS A 6 -13.01 -12.52 -0.70
N LEU A 7 -13.06 -11.25 -0.31
CA LEU A 7 -14.12 -10.75 0.54
C LEU A 7 -15.46 -11.18 -0.09
N PRO A 8 -16.33 -11.87 0.66
CA PRO A 8 -17.62 -12.28 0.13
C PRO A 8 -18.39 -11.04 -0.34
N THR A 9 -19.03 -11.14 -1.50
CA THR A 9 -19.79 -10.04 -2.11
C THR A 9 -20.89 -9.49 -1.19
N THR A 10 -21.27 -10.26 -0.17
CA THR A 10 -22.22 -9.91 0.88
C THR A 10 -21.79 -8.70 1.72
N ASP A 11 -20.48 -8.45 1.86
CA ASP A 11 -19.95 -7.31 2.64
C ASP A 11 -19.61 -6.09 1.75
N MET A 12 -19.81 -6.20 0.43
CA MET A 12 -19.47 -5.15 -0.52
C MET A 12 -20.67 -4.23 -0.79
N GLN A 13 -20.50 -2.93 -0.55
CA GLN A 13 -21.49 -1.92 -0.93
C GLN A 13 -21.23 -1.42 -2.35
N VAL A 14 -22.27 -1.39 -3.19
CA VAL A 14 -22.20 -0.81 -4.54
C VAL A 14 -22.41 0.70 -4.44
N THR A 15 -21.39 1.48 -4.79
CA THR A 15 -21.48 2.93 -4.93
C THR A 15 -21.19 3.35 -6.38
N SER A 16 -21.81 4.44 -6.84
CA SER A 16 -21.63 4.96 -8.19
C SER A 16 -20.72 6.18 -8.19
N ILE A 17 -19.57 6.08 -8.86
CA ILE A 17 -18.63 7.18 -9.07
C ILE A 17 -18.66 7.56 -10.55
N ARG A 18 -18.76 8.86 -10.85
CA ARG A 18 -18.69 9.36 -12.24
C ARG A 18 -17.26 9.80 -12.54
N PHE A 19 -16.76 9.35 -13.68
CA PHE A 19 -15.47 9.76 -14.24
C PHE A 19 -15.69 10.37 -15.62
N GLU A 20 -14.76 11.22 -16.04
CA GLU A 20 -14.70 11.70 -17.41
C GLU A 20 -14.52 10.52 -18.38
N ARG A 21 -15.15 10.60 -19.56
CA ARG A 21 -15.06 9.55 -20.57
C ARG A 21 -13.61 9.23 -20.95
N GLU A 22 -12.79 10.27 -21.13
CA GLU A 22 -11.37 10.11 -21.48
C GLU A 22 -10.59 9.33 -20.41
N LEU A 23 -10.87 9.58 -19.12
CA LEU A 23 -10.23 8.86 -18.03
C LEU A 23 -10.60 7.38 -18.04
N ILE A 24 -11.89 7.06 -18.27
CA ILE A 24 -12.36 5.67 -18.38
C ILE A 24 -11.64 4.94 -19.53
N ASP A 25 -11.49 5.60 -20.68
CA ASP A 25 -10.85 4.99 -21.85
C ASP A 25 -9.34 4.74 -21.60
N LYS A 26 -8.64 5.68 -20.97
CA LYS A 26 -7.24 5.49 -20.54
C LYS A 26 -7.10 4.36 -19.52
N LEU A 27 -7.95 4.32 -18.49
CA LEU A 27 -7.92 3.29 -17.45
C LEU A 27 -8.25 1.90 -18.02
N LYS A 28 -9.19 1.79 -18.95
CA LYS A 28 -9.47 0.53 -19.66
C LYS A 28 -8.27 0.04 -20.47
N THR A 29 -7.58 0.97 -21.13
CA THR A 29 -6.38 0.66 -21.92
C THR A 29 -5.26 0.15 -21.00
N LEU A 30 -5.03 0.82 -19.87
CA LEU A 30 -4.03 0.41 -18.86
C LEU A 30 -4.39 -0.92 -18.19
N ALA A 31 -5.67 -1.16 -17.92
CA ALA A 31 -6.12 -2.37 -17.23
C ALA A 31 -5.95 -3.65 -18.08
N GLY A 32 -5.96 -3.54 -19.41
CA GLY A 32 -5.83 -4.69 -20.31
C GLY A 32 -6.77 -5.83 -19.93
N SER A 33 -6.23 -7.03 -19.70
CA SER A 33 -6.98 -8.23 -19.30
C SER A 33 -7.43 -8.25 -17.84
N ARG A 34 -6.85 -7.40 -16.96
CA ARG A 34 -7.17 -7.34 -15.52
C ARG A 34 -8.57 -6.75 -15.26
N GLY A 35 -9.08 -5.98 -16.22
CA GLY A 35 -10.39 -5.33 -16.15
C GLY A 35 -10.35 -4.01 -15.39
N TYR A 36 -11.02 -3.01 -15.97
CA TYR A 36 -11.06 -1.63 -15.45
C TYR A 36 -11.49 -1.54 -13.98
N GLN A 37 -12.51 -2.27 -13.56
CA GLN A 37 -13.02 -2.21 -12.17
C GLN A 37 -11.99 -2.71 -11.15
N SER A 38 -11.22 -3.73 -11.50
CA SER A 38 -10.14 -4.25 -10.65
C SER A 38 -9.05 -3.23 -10.45
N LEU A 39 -8.65 -2.55 -11.54
CA LEU A 39 -7.64 -1.48 -11.52
C LEU A 39 -8.11 -0.30 -10.68
N VAL A 40 -9.34 0.19 -10.91
CA VAL A 40 -9.88 1.32 -10.13
C VAL A 40 -9.90 1.00 -8.65
N ARG A 41 -10.32 -0.21 -8.27
CA ARG A 41 -10.36 -0.61 -6.86
C ARG A 41 -8.97 -0.66 -6.24
N GLU A 42 -7.97 -1.16 -6.95
CA GLU A 42 -6.58 -1.19 -6.49
C GLU A 42 -6.05 0.24 -6.29
N VAL A 43 -6.20 1.11 -7.29
CA VAL A 43 -5.76 2.51 -7.19
C VAL A 43 -6.41 3.24 -6.01
N LEU A 44 -7.72 3.01 -5.79
CA LEU A 44 -8.42 3.59 -4.64
C LEU A 44 -7.89 3.03 -3.31
N TRP A 45 -7.58 1.75 -3.24
CA TRP A 45 -7.01 1.15 -2.03
C TRP A 45 -5.58 1.63 -1.77
N ASP A 46 -4.78 1.81 -2.81
CA ASP A 46 -3.43 2.35 -2.67
C ASP A 46 -3.48 3.81 -2.22
N TYR A 47 -4.43 4.59 -2.74
CA TYR A 47 -4.67 5.95 -2.27
C TYR A 47 -5.06 5.96 -0.78
N VAL A 48 -5.99 5.09 -0.36
CA VAL A 48 -6.38 4.95 1.05
C VAL A 48 -5.18 4.52 1.90
N ARG A 49 -4.39 3.55 1.46
CA ARG A 49 -3.18 3.10 2.17
C ARG A 49 -2.18 4.24 2.40
N GLN A 50 -1.98 5.09 1.39
CA GLN A 50 -1.05 6.21 1.46
C GLN A 50 -1.53 7.37 2.32
N HIS A 51 -2.85 7.52 2.51
CA HIS A 51 -3.45 8.71 3.14
C HIS A 51 -4.25 8.40 4.42
N SER A 52 -4.35 7.14 4.81
CA SER A 52 -5.03 6.74 6.04
C SER A 52 -4.02 6.30 7.10
N ASP A 53 -4.27 6.69 8.34
CA ASP A 53 -3.61 6.13 9.52
C ASP A 53 -4.17 4.74 9.89
N ASP A 54 -4.78 4.02 8.94
CA ASP A 54 -5.41 2.74 9.21
C ASP A 54 -4.35 1.65 9.40
N PRO A 55 -4.22 1.04 10.60
CA PRO A 55 -3.27 -0.03 10.86
C PRO A 55 -3.54 -1.32 10.05
N GLY A 56 -4.67 -1.42 9.33
CA GLY A 56 -5.02 -2.57 8.50
C GLY A 56 -4.14 -2.79 7.25
N PHE A 57 -3.25 -1.85 6.90
CA PHE A 57 -2.41 -1.92 5.70
C PHE A 57 -0.92 -2.17 5.98
N GLN A 58 -0.62 -2.96 7.01
CA GLN A 58 0.75 -3.40 7.27
C GLN A 58 1.22 -4.41 6.22
N ILE A 59 2.44 -4.22 5.71
CA ILE A 59 3.09 -5.23 4.87
C ILE A 59 3.54 -6.41 5.74
N GLN A 60 3.76 -7.57 5.12
CA GLN A 60 4.39 -8.71 5.77
C GLN A 60 5.90 -8.70 5.51
N ARG A 61 6.69 -9.21 6.47
CA ARG A 61 8.16 -9.30 6.33
C ARG A 61 8.59 -10.06 5.07
N GLN A 62 7.83 -11.07 4.65
CA GLN A 62 8.11 -11.86 3.43
C GLN A 62 7.99 -11.04 2.14
N GLN A 63 7.37 -9.86 2.19
CA GLN A 63 7.30 -8.94 1.04
C GLN A 63 8.58 -8.07 0.92
N ILE A 64 9.48 -8.07 1.90
CA ILE A 64 10.70 -7.25 1.88
C ILE A 64 11.77 -7.95 1.05
N ARG A 65 12.27 -7.27 0.01
CA ARG A 65 13.33 -7.77 -0.89
C ARG A 65 14.71 -7.22 -0.56
N ALA A 66 14.78 -5.99 -0.08
CA ALA A 66 16.02 -5.30 0.28
C ALA A 66 15.71 -4.22 1.31
N ILE A 67 16.74 -3.82 2.06
CA ILE A 67 16.64 -2.85 3.15
C ILE A 67 17.85 -1.91 3.05
N MET A 68 17.64 -0.62 3.28
CA MET A 68 18.70 0.39 3.34
C MET A 68 18.46 1.36 4.50
N ALA A 69 19.54 1.83 5.13
CA ALA A 69 19.45 2.82 6.20
C ALA A 69 18.96 4.16 5.64
N ALA A 70 18.14 4.87 6.41
CA ALA A 70 17.64 6.19 6.09
C ALA A 70 17.35 6.99 7.36
N GLU A 71 17.13 8.29 7.18
CA GLU A 71 16.65 9.19 8.23
C GLU A 71 15.34 9.81 7.74
N ALA A 72 14.33 9.88 8.62
CA ALA A 72 13.03 10.43 8.27
C ALA A 72 13.11 11.95 8.06
N GLN A 73 12.75 12.45 6.89
CA GLN A 73 12.71 13.91 6.63
C GLN A 73 11.37 14.56 7.06
N ARG A 74 10.38 13.74 7.39
CA ARG A 74 9.05 14.12 7.86
C ARG A 74 8.49 12.98 8.70
N ARG A 75 7.34 13.20 9.34
CA ARG A 75 6.64 12.14 10.05
C ARG A 75 6.22 11.05 9.06
N GLU A 76 6.58 9.81 9.37
CA GLU A 76 6.24 8.61 8.61
C GLU A 76 5.59 7.58 9.55
N ARG A 77 5.11 6.45 9.00
CA ARG A 77 4.64 5.30 9.80
C ARG A 77 5.29 4.03 9.34
N CYS A 78 5.82 3.25 10.27
CA CYS A 78 6.41 1.96 10.00
C CYS A 78 5.39 1.05 9.28
N ALA A 79 5.75 0.57 8.10
CA ALA A 79 4.88 -0.26 7.28
C ALA A 79 4.68 -1.68 7.85
N LEU A 80 5.50 -2.14 8.80
CA LEU A 80 5.33 -3.43 9.48
C LEU A 80 4.46 -3.33 10.73
N THR A 81 4.64 -2.28 11.55
CA THR A 81 4.05 -2.20 12.89
C THR A 81 3.02 -1.08 13.04
N GLY A 82 2.97 -0.13 12.10
CA GLY A 82 2.15 1.08 12.18
C GLY A 82 2.66 2.12 13.19
N VAL A 83 3.77 1.87 13.87
CA VAL A 83 4.40 2.81 14.80
C VAL A 83 4.83 4.06 14.05
N THR A 84 4.57 5.23 14.63
CA THR A 84 5.01 6.51 14.08
C THR A 84 6.52 6.63 14.14
N ILE A 85 7.11 7.13 13.07
CA ILE A 85 8.52 7.51 12.97
C ILE A 85 8.53 9.04 12.85
N GLU A 86 9.16 9.72 13.80
CA GLU A 86 9.20 11.18 13.83
C GLU A 86 10.26 11.73 12.86
N PRO A 87 10.18 13.01 12.44
CA PRO A 87 11.25 13.65 11.68
C PRO A 87 12.61 13.55 12.39
N GLU A 88 13.67 13.40 11.61
CA GLU A 88 15.08 13.23 12.04
C GLU A 88 15.36 11.91 12.78
N GLU A 89 14.37 11.02 12.89
CA GLU A 89 14.53 9.68 13.46
C GLU A 89 15.20 8.73 12.46
N GLU A 90 16.13 7.90 12.94
CA GLU A 90 16.73 6.83 12.16
C GLU A 90 15.67 5.78 11.80
N MET A 91 15.68 5.32 10.55
CA MET A 91 14.74 4.32 10.06
C MET A 91 15.37 3.43 8.99
N TRP A 92 14.65 2.37 8.64
CA TRP A 92 14.93 1.55 7.48
C TRP A 92 13.98 1.90 6.34
N MET A 93 14.49 1.90 5.11
CA MET A 93 13.67 1.91 3.89
C MET A 93 13.68 0.52 3.28
N ALA A 94 12.51 -0.11 3.22
CA ALA A 94 12.34 -1.44 2.64
C ALA A 94 11.82 -1.35 1.22
N PHE A 95 12.47 -2.09 0.31
CA PHE A 95 11.97 -2.29 -1.05
C PHE A 95 11.11 -3.56 -1.09
N THR A 96 9.84 -3.43 -1.49
CA THR A 96 8.86 -4.52 -1.43
C THR A 96 8.78 -5.33 -2.73
N THR A 97 8.13 -6.49 -2.69
CA THR A 97 7.76 -7.27 -3.88
C THR A 97 6.82 -6.54 -4.82
N ASP A 98 6.09 -5.54 -4.31
CA ASP A 98 5.19 -4.69 -5.08
C ASP A 98 5.93 -3.47 -5.68
N HIS A 99 7.27 -3.48 -5.62
CA HIS A 99 8.16 -2.45 -6.15
C HIS A 99 8.01 -1.08 -5.47
N GLU A 100 7.55 -1.06 -4.22
CA GLU A 100 7.43 0.15 -3.41
C GLU A 100 8.59 0.29 -2.43
N LEU A 101 8.95 1.53 -2.11
CA LEU A 101 9.85 1.86 -1.01
C LEU A 101 9.00 2.32 0.18
N VAL A 102 9.07 1.60 1.29
CA VAL A 102 8.26 1.87 2.48
C VAL A 102 9.13 2.06 3.74
N PRO A 103 8.75 2.96 4.65
CA PRO A 103 9.51 3.22 5.87
C PRO A 103 9.25 2.15 6.92
N LEU A 104 10.27 1.82 7.71
CA LEU A 104 10.26 0.83 8.77
C LEU A 104 11.00 1.40 9.99
N SER A 105 10.44 1.29 11.20
CA SER A 105 11.17 1.68 12.41
C SER A 105 12.35 0.74 12.63
N VAL A 106 13.41 1.23 13.29
CA VAL A 106 14.63 0.46 13.54
C VAL A 106 14.37 -0.89 14.22
N ASP A 107 13.45 -0.90 15.19
CA ASP A 107 13.08 -2.11 15.95
C ASP A 107 12.14 -3.06 15.18
N SER A 108 11.53 -2.60 14.08
CA SER A 108 10.53 -3.39 13.35
C SER A 108 11.10 -4.61 12.63
N LEU A 109 12.43 -4.70 12.54
CA LEU A 109 13.15 -5.79 11.89
C LEU A 109 13.78 -6.78 12.87
N GLU A 110 13.86 -6.45 14.16
CA GLU A 110 14.33 -7.37 15.18
C GLU A 110 13.29 -8.49 15.34
N ILE A 111 13.74 -9.75 15.37
CA ILE A 111 12.91 -10.95 15.41
C ILE A 111 13.22 -11.68 16.73
N ASP A 112 12.16 -12.17 17.40
CA ASP A 112 12.21 -13.36 18.27
C ASP A 112 12.32 -14.65 17.43
#